data_AF-A0A151IZV0-F1
#
_entry.id   AF-A0A151IZV0-F1
#
_cell.length_a   1.000
_cell.length_b   1.000
_cell.length_c   1.000
_cell.angle_alpha   90.00
_cell.angle_beta   90.00
_cell.angle_gamma   90.00
#
_symmetry.space_group_name_H-M   'P 1'
#
loop_
_entity.id
_entity.type
_entity.pdbx_description
1 polymer ?
#
loop_
_entity_poly.entity_id
_entity_poly.type
_entity_poly.pdbx_seq_one_letter_code
_entity_poly.pdbx_strand_id
1 'polypeptide(L)'
;IATLAECFAWLQRCDECIERLEELCRAKRAVINSNHIEPRQFLEDTGNIVFGRVRDAVERHDSVKVNTAFNGEFATKDKRANKSIITKNIEIYRCTDICEWCLHYFGSSQRLQTHEVDCQKLNDCTIRLPSENDRWLEFSNHRNQERVPFIVYADLKCVLRKTEPDKVDVSTSYAYQRHEAFNIGYYVHCSYDNSLSSYQFRRDNDCITWFARQLNDLAHRVKDIIPANVPMETLSKQQQVAYRTATRCHICGKLFAPDDTRVRDHCHLTGRYRGPAHSNCNLNYKNSLYIPVVFHNLSGYDAHFIIKEIATAYNGNVDLLPITKEKYISFTKHVDSTKDKNEKNFQKNCVKLRFIDSFKFLSASLDKLLSYFDKDKLKIVRSEFLTLSDEEIELLTRKGVFPYEYIDCTEKLQDTRIYCTRERLRSRCERMAAILHSNARRVQRSVLENRCLVIS
;
A
#
# COMPACT_ATOMS: atom_id res chain seq x y z
N ILE A 1 0.54 -19.94 35.41
CA ILE A 1 -0.29 -18.72 35.51
C ILE A 1 0.68 -17.60 35.84
N ALA A 2 1.09 -16.81 34.84
CA ALA A 2 1.93 -15.65 35.08
C ALA A 2 1.03 -14.53 35.65
N THR A 3 1.48 -13.88 36.71
CA THR A 3 0.74 -12.79 37.35
C THR A 3 0.77 -11.55 36.45
N LEU A 4 -0.24 -10.68 36.57
CA LEU A 4 -0.32 -9.41 35.81
C LEU A 4 0.94 -8.54 35.99
N ALA A 5 1.57 -8.62 37.16
CA ALA A 5 2.85 -7.96 37.45
C ALA A 5 4.02 -8.53 36.62
N GLU A 6 4.09 -9.85 36.41
CA GLU A 6 5.11 -10.48 35.56
C GLU A 6 4.88 -10.16 34.07
N CYS A 7 3.63 -9.97 33.66
CA CYS A 7 3.28 -9.59 32.30
C CYS A 7 3.66 -8.13 32.00
N PHE A 8 3.43 -7.20 32.94
CA PHE A 8 3.88 -5.81 32.81
C PHE A 8 5.40 -5.67 32.90
N ALA A 9 6.07 -6.42 33.78
CA ALA A 9 7.53 -6.47 33.83
C ALA A 9 8.15 -7.10 32.57
N TRP A 10 7.42 -7.97 31.87
CA TRP A 10 7.83 -8.50 30.57
C TRP A 10 7.61 -7.48 29.44
N LEU A 11 6.46 -6.78 29.41
CA LEU A 11 6.18 -5.72 28.45
C LEU A 11 7.15 -4.54 28.58
N GLN A 12 7.48 -4.12 29.80
CA GLN A 12 8.45 -3.04 30.04
C GLN A 12 9.88 -3.45 29.61
N ARG A 13 10.27 -4.71 29.81
CA ARG A 13 11.52 -5.26 29.26
C ARG A 13 11.48 -5.36 27.74
N CYS A 14 10.32 -5.65 27.16
CA CYS A 14 10.15 -5.63 25.70
C CYS A 14 10.24 -4.21 25.15
N ASP A 15 9.68 -3.21 25.82
CA ASP A 15 9.77 -1.80 25.42
C ASP A 15 11.21 -1.27 25.57
N GLU A 16 11.91 -1.59 26.66
CA GLU A 16 13.36 -1.30 26.80
C GLU A 16 14.20 -2.04 25.75
N CYS A 17 13.80 -3.26 25.37
CA CYS A 17 14.46 -4.03 24.32
C CYS A 17 14.17 -3.44 22.93
N ILE A 18 12.96 -2.92 22.70
CA ILE A 18 12.55 -2.22 21.48
C ILE A 18 13.27 -0.88 21.38
N GLU A 19 13.36 -0.08 22.45
CA GLU A 19 14.14 1.16 22.46
C GLU A 19 15.64 0.90 22.24
N ARG A 20 16.22 -0.11 22.90
CA ARG A 20 17.60 -0.56 22.63
C ARG A 20 17.75 -1.07 21.20
N LEU A 21 16.75 -1.75 20.66
CA LEU A 21 16.72 -2.21 19.28
C LEU A 21 16.62 -1.04 18.30
N GLU A 22 15.88 0.01 18.62
CA GLU A 22 15.72 1.23 17.85
C GLU A 22 17.01 2.07 17.86
N GLU A 23 17.68 2.21 19.02
CA GLU A 23 19.01 2.82 19.13
C GLU A 23 20.08 2.03 18.35
N LEU A 24 20.08 0.69 18.44
CA LEU A 24 20.99 -0.17 17.66
C LEU A 24 20.61 -0.24 16.16
N CYS A 25 19.34 -0.04 15.81
CA CYS A 25 18.81 -0.04 14.45
C CYS A 25 19.06 1.26 13.68
N ARG A 26 19.56 2.34 14.29
CA ARG A 26 20.05 3.53 13.57
C ARG A 26 21.21 3.23 12.62
N ALA A 27 21.78 2.05 12.69
CA ALA A 27 22.79 1.58 11.77
C ALA A 27 22.18 1.15 10.41
N LYS A 28 21.94 2.11 9.50
CA LYS A 28 22.25 1.85 8.08
C LYS A 28 23.76 1.63 8.02
N ARG A 29 24.22 0.42 8.33
CA ARG A 29 25.63 0.06 8.27
C ARG A 29 26.00 -0.17 6.81
N ALA A 30 26.32 0.92 6.12
CA ALA A 30 26.94 0.84 4.80
C ALA A 30 28.36 0.25 4.97
N VAL A 31 28.70 -0.73 4.15
CA VAL A 31 30.10 -1.13 3.97
C VAL A 31 30.60 -0.27 2.82
N ILE A 32 31.47 0.69 3.13
CA ILE A 32 31.99 1.65 2.16
C ILE A 32 33.30 1.11 1.63
N ASN A 33 33.38 0.93 0.32
CA ASN A 33 34.63 0.63 -0.35
C ASN A 33 35.51 1.89 -0.38
N SER A 34 36.60 1.93 0.39
CA SER A 34 37.56 3.04 0.34
C SER A 34 38.77 2.76 -0.56
N ASN A 35 39.16 1.48 -0.72
CA ASN A 35 40.48 1.12 -1.23
C ASN A 35 40.48 0.06 -2.35
N HIS A 36 39.34 -0.57 -2.66
CA HIS A 36 39.27 -1.62 -3.67
C HIS A 36 38.92 -1.02 -5.04
N ILE A 37 39.81 -1.20 -6.00
CA ILE A 37 39.56 -0.83 -7.41
C ILE A 37 38.72 -1.90 -8.11
N GLU A 38 38.94 -3.18 -7.76
CA GLU A 38 38.20 -4.30 -8.30
C GLU A 38 36.98 -4.64 -7.42
N PRO A 39 35.74 -4.57 -7.96
CA PRO A 39 34.53 -4.87 -7.19
C PRO A 39 34.50 -6.30 -6.63
N ARG A 40 35.15 -7.26 -7.29
CA ARG A 40 35.22 -8.66 -6.85
C ARG A 40 35.98 -8.80 -5.53
N GLN A 41 37.19 -8.26 -5.47
CA GLN A 41 38.02 -8.29 -4.26
C GLN A 41 37.30 -7.63 -3.07
N PHE A 42 36.61 -6.51 -3.33
CA PHE A 42 35.76 -5.87 -2.31
C PHE A 42 34.67 -6.80 -1.79
N LEU A 43 33.97 -7.52 -2.66
CA LEU A 43 32.89 -8.43 -2.25
C LEU A 43 33.43 -9.63 -1.45
N GLU A 44 34.57 -10.19 -1.85
CA GLU A 44 35.23 -11.28 -1.13
C GLU A 44 35.67 -10.83 0.28
N ASP A 45 36.33 -9.68 0.38
CA ASP A 45 36.83 -9.15 1.67
C ASP A 45 35.69 -8.69 2.60
N THR A 46 34.61 -8.15 2.03
CA THR A 46 33.44 -7.72 2.81
C THR A 46 32.49 -8.85 3.17
N GLY A 47 32.57 -9.99 2.49
CA GLY A 47 31.74 -11.18 2.73
C GLY A 47 31.73 -11.55 4.21
N ASN A 48 32.91 -11.73 4.81
CA ASN A 48 33.05 -12.09 6.23
C ASN A 48 32.38 -11.09 7.19
N ILE A 49 32.47 -9.80 6.89
CA ILE A 49 31.87 -8.73 7.69
C ILE A 49 30.34 -8.78 7.59
N VAL A 50 29.82 -8.99 6.38
CA VAL A 50 28.38 -9.09 6.14
C VAL A 50 27.81 -10.37 6.76
N PHE A 51 28.48 -11.51 6.59
CA PHE A 51 28.09 -12.79 7.18
C PHE A 51 28.06 -12.75 8.70
N GLY A 52 29.12 -12.23 9.33
CA GLY A 52 29.14 -12.05 10.78
C GLY A 52 27.95 -11.23 11.27
N ARG A 53 27.68 -10.08 10.63
CA ARG A 53 26.56 -9.21 11.01
C ARG A 53 25.18 -9.85 10.81
N VAL A 54 24.99 -10.61 9.73
CA VAL A 54 23.73 -11.31 9.47
C VAL A 54 23.54 -12.44 10.47
N ARG A 55 24.58 -13.25 10.74
CA ARG A 55 24.53 -14.31 11.75
C ARG A 55 24.22 -13.76 13.14
N ASP A 56 24.93 -12.72 13.58
CA ASP A 56 24.70 -12.07 14.87
C ASP A 56 23.27 -11.54 15.00
N ALA A 57 22.68 -11.07 13.90
CA ALA A 57 21.30 -10.57 13.88
C ALA A 57 20.28 -11.70 13.91
N VAL A 58 20.52 -12.80 13.19
CA VAL A 58 19.65 -14.00 13.21
C VAL A 58 19.68 -14.68 14.58
N GLU A 59 20.84 -14.75 15.23
CA GLU A 59 20.98 -15.29 16.59
C GLU A 59 20.19 -14.47 17.62
N ARG A 60 20.14 -13.14 17.45
CA ARG A 60 19.43 -12.24 18.36
C ARG A 60 17.93 -12.10 18.10
N HIS A 61 17.48 -12.27 16.86
CA HIS A 61 16.11 -11.89 16.45
C HIS A 61 15.30 -13.00 15.77
N ASP A 62 15.81 -14.24 15.76
CA ASP A 62 15.25 -15.46 15.14
C ASP A 62 15.04 -15.42 13.62
N SER A 63 14.84 -14.23 13.05
CA SER A 63 14.80 -13.95 11.63
C SER A 63 15.33 -12.55 11.35
N VAL A 64 15.89 -12.34 10.16
CA VAL A 64 16.30 -11.01 9.71
C VAL A 64 15.95 -10.81 8.25
N LYS A 65 15.49 -9.61 7.91
CA LYS A 65 15.31 -9.20 6.52
C LYS A 65 16.54 -8.46 6.04
N VAL A 66 17.23 -9.03 5.06
CA VAL A 66 18.43 -8.40 4.47
C VAL A 66 18.05 -7.75 3.15
N ASN A 67 18.30 -6.45 3.06
CA ASN A 67 18.21 -5.69 1.83
C ASN A 67 19.65 -5.30 1.44
N THR A 68 20.16 -5.83 0.33
CA THR A 68 21.50 -5.46 -0.17
C THR A 68 21.34 -4.61 -1.42
N ALA A 69 21.94 -3.42 -1.38
CA ALA A 69 22.04 -2.54 -2.53
C ALA A 69 23.52 -2.24 -2.78
N PHE A 70 24.02 -2.65 -3.93
CA PHE A 70 25.35 -2.25 -4.38
C PHE A 70 25.22 -0.94 -5.14
N ASN A 71 25.77 0.14 -4.58
CA ASN A 71 25.81 1.44 -5.22
C ASN A 71 27.23 1.67 -5.72
N GLY A 72 27.40 1.72 -7.04
CA GLY A 72 28.67 2.06 -7.66
C GLY A 72 28.55 3.36 -8.45
N GLU A 73 29.57 4.21 -8.33
CA GLU A 73 29.79 5.29 -9.28
C GLU A 73 30.54 4.71 -10.48
N PHE A 74 29.89 4.66 -11.64
CA PHE A 74 30.49 4.16 -12.87
C PHE A 74 30.90 5.35 -13.72
N ALA A 75 32.19 5.46 -14.00
CA ALA A 75 32.72 6.46 -14.93
C ALA A 75 33.12 5.79 -16.24
N THR A 76 32.57 6.27 -17.36
CA THR A 76 33.10 5.97 -18.70
C THR A 76 33.38 7.28 -19.43
N LYS A 77 34.65 7.55 -19.70
CA LYS A 77 35.13 8.85 -20.21
C LYS A 77 34.63 10.00 -19.31
N ASP A 78 33.90 10.97 -19.85
CA ASP A 78 33.41 12.15 -19.13
C ASP A 78 32.04 11.95 -18.46
N LYS A 79 31.45 10.76 -18.54
CA LYS A 79 30.13 10.47 -17.97
C LYS A 79 30.26 9.65 -16.69
N ARG A 80 29.76 10.21 -15.58
CA ARG A 80 29.57 9.52 -14.31
C ARG A 80 28.10 9.15 -14.16
N ALA A 81 27.83 7.91 -13.81
CA ALA A 81 26.49 7.42 -13.51
C ALA A 81 26.52 6.59 -12.23
N ASN A 82 25.68 6.95 -11.26
CA ASN A 82 25.43 6.10 -10.11
C ASN A 82 24.44 5.01 -10.53
N LYS A 83 24.86 3.74 -10.45
CA LYS A 83 23.97 2.60 -10.65
C LYS A 83 23.81 1.85 -9.35
N SER A 84 22.56 1.51 -9.04
CA SER A 84 22.21 0.64 -7.92
C SER A 84 21.83 -0.74 -8.44
N ILE A 85 22.51 -1.78 -7.97
CA ILE A 85 22.06 -3.16 -8.15
C ILE A 85 21.35 -3.56 -6.87
N ILE A 86 20.04 -3.79 -6.98
CA ILE A 86 19.20 -4.21 -5.85
C ILE A 86 19.13 -5.73 -5.88
N THR A 87 19.62 -6.39 -4.84
CA THR A 87 19.45 -7.84 -4.69
C THR A 87 18.03 -8.16 -4.22
N LYS A 88 17.64 -9.44 -4.27
CA LYS A 88 16.31 -9.85 -3.77
C LYS A 88 16.21 -9.64 -2.27
N ASN A 89 15.17 -8.94 -1.83
CA ASN A 89 14.79 -8.86 -0.43
C ASN A 89 14.22 -10.20 0.02
N ILE A 90 14.85 -10.86 0.99
CA ILE A 90 14.36 -12.13 1.55
C ILE A 90 14.49 -12.12 3.08
N GLU A 91 13.59 -12.84 3.73
CA GLU A 91 13.69 -13.16 5.15
C GLU A 91 14.62 -14.37 5.30
N ILE A 92 15.63 -14.22 6.16
CA ILE A 92 16.59 -15.26 6.49
C ILE A 92 16.21 -15.81 7.86
N TYR A 93 16.06 -17.12 7.92
CA TYR A 93 15.86 -17.87 9.15
C TYR A 93 17.13 -18.65 9.49
N ARG A 94 17.24 -19.14 10.73
CA ARG A 94 18.38 -19.98 11.17
C ARG A 94 18.65 -21.19 10.28
N CYS A 95 17.62 -21.73 9.62
CA CYS A 95 17.71 -22.87 8.71
C CYS A 95 17.92 -22.50 7.24
N THR A 96 18.19 -21.23 6.92
CA THR A 96 18.42 -20.78 5.54
C THR A 96 19.89 -20.96 5.18
N ASP A 97 20.14 -21.73 4.12
CA ASP A 97 21.49 -21.94 3.60
C ASP A 97 21.90 -20.75 2.71
N ILE A 98 23.12 -20.25 2.89
CA ILE A 98 23.63 -19.05 2.19
C ILE A 98 24.88 -19.42 1.42
N CYS A 99 24.94 -19.04 0.14
CA CYS A 99 26.16 -19.20 -0.64
C CYS A 99 27.23 -18.19 -0.19
N GLU A 100 28.41 -18.70 0.15
CA GLU A 100 29.55 -17.89 0.61
C GLU A 100 30.11 -16.95 -0.47
N TRP A 101 29.88 -17.27 -1.75
CA TRP A 101 30.51 -16.57 -2.88
C TRP A 101 29.65 -15.44 -3.46
N CYS A 102 28.35 -15.68 -3.69
CA CYS A 102 27.47 -14.69 -4.30
C CYS A 102 26.41 -14.12 -3.35
N LEU A 103 26.42 -14.54 -2.07
CA LEU A 103 25.48 -14.12 -1.04
C LEU A 103 24.00 -14.43 -1.36
N HIS A 104 23.74 -15.38 -2.27
CA HIS A 104 22.38 -15.83 -2.58
C HIS A 104 21.88 -16.83 -1.53
N TYR A 105 20.58 -16.76 -1.26
CA TYR A 105 19.91 -17.52 -0.20
C TYR A 105 19.12 -18.69 -0.78
N PHE A 106 19.17 -19.84 -0.12
CA PHE A 106 18.50 -21.06 -0.54
C PHE A 106 17.70 -21.64 0.60
N GLY A 107 16.46 -22.05 0.30
CA GLY A 107 15.59 -22.72 1.27
C GLY A 107 15.93 -24.19 1.50
N SER A 108 17.00 -24.70 0.88
CA SER A 108 17.51 -26.06 1.11
C SER A 108 18.95 -26.22 0.66
N SER A 109 19.69 -27.07 1.39
CA SER A 109 21.10 -27.37 1.13
C SER A 109 21.34 -27.97 -0.25
N GLN A 110 20.41 -28.78 -0.77
CA GLN A 110 20.50 -29.35 -2.12
C GLN A 110 20.50 -28.27 -3.22
N ARG A 111 19.71 -27.19 -3.04
CA ARG A 111 19.69 -26.06 -3.98
C ARG A 111 20.94 -25.21 -3.88
N LEU A 112 21.48 -25.05 -2.66
CA LEU A 112 22.77 -24.40 -2.46
C LEU A 112 23.89 -25.19 -3.16
N GLN A 113 24.00 -26.50 -2.94
CA GLN A 113 25.03 -27.34 -3.57
C GLN A 113 24.98 -27.29 -5.10
N THR A 114 23.77 -27.35 -5.67
CA THR A 114 23.59 -27.20 -7.13
C THR A 114 24.09 -25.85 -7.61
N HIS A 115 23.79 -24.79 -6.86
CA HIS A 115 24.24 -23.44 -7.17
C HIS A 115 25.75 -23.25 -6.97
N GLU A 116 26.36 -23.84 -5.94
CA GLU A 116 27.79 -23.72 -5.64
C GLU A 116 28.66 -24.30 -6.75
N VAL A 117 28.23 -25.38 -7.40
CA VAL A 117 28.93 -25.95 -8.56
C VAL A 117 29.08 -24.92 -9.67
N ASP A 118 28.04 -24.13 -9.94
CA ASP A 118 28.05 -23.07 -10.96
C ASP A 118 28.75 -21.81 -10.43
N CYS A 119 28.45 -21.41 -9.20
CA CYS A 119 28.94 -20.18 -8.57
C CYS A 119 30.44 -20.18 -8.31
N GLN A 120 31.03 -21.34 -7.98
CA GLN A 120 32.48 -21.48 -7.80
C GLN A 120 33.22 -21.54 -9.15
N LYS A 121 32.56 -22.01 -10.22
CA LYS A 121 33.19 -22.24 -11.53
C LYS A 121 33.03 -21.08 -12.52
N LEU A 122 32.00 -20.25 -12.36
CA LEU A 122 31.66 -19.21 -13.33
C LEU A 122 31.49 -17.86 -12.63
N ASN A 123 32.43 -16.94 -12.88
CA ASN A 123 32.31 -15.52 -12.51
C ASN A 123 31.54 -14.69 -13.58
N ASP A 124 30.95 -15.36 -14.57
CA ASP A 124 30.08 -14.75 -15.56
C ASP A 124 28.62 -15.03 -15.18
N CYS A 125 27.82 -13.97 -15.03
CA CYS A 125 26.39 -14.07 -14.81
C CYS A 125 25.77 -15.07 -15.79
N THR A 126 25.08 -16.11 -15.31
CA THR A 126 24.32 -17.00 -16.21
C THR A 126 23.19 -16.19 -16.85
N ILE A 127 23.38 -15.80 -18.10
CA ILE A 127 22.32 -15.19 -18.91
C ILE A 127 21.34 -16.32 -19.26
N ARG A 128 20.29 -16.46 -18.45
CA ARG A 128 19.14 -17.31 -18.81
C ARG A 128 18.26 -16.53 -19.77
N LEU A 129 18.49 -16.73 -21.07
CA LEU A 129 17.52 -16.32 -22.08
C LEU A 129 16.27 -17.19 -21.99
N PRO A 130 15.08 -16.65 -22.31
CA PRO A 130 13.90 -17.47 -22.44
C PRO A 130 14.16 -18.61 -23.43
N SER A 131 13.73 -19.82 -23.08
CA SER A 131 13.77 -20.95 -24.02
C SER A 131 12.85 -20.67 -25.22
N GLU A 132 12.92 -21.48 -26.29
CA GLU A 132 11.92 -21.38 -27.38
C GLU A 132 10.47 -21.49 -26.86
N ASN A 133 10.26 -22.20 -25.74
CA ASN A 133 8.97 -22.33 -25.09
C ASN A 133 8.58 -21.08 -24.28
N ASP A 134 9.56 -20.38 -23.69
CA ASP A 134 9.35 -19.17 -22.89
C ASP A 134 9.51 -17.87 -23.68
N ARG A 135 9.74 -17.96 -25.00
CA ARG A 135 9.95 -16.80 -25.88
C ARG A 135 8.76 -15.83 -25.90
N TRP A 136 7.58 -16.29 -25.49
CA TRP A 136 6.36 -15.49 -25.41
C TRP A 136 5.97 -15.28 -23.95
N LEU A 137 5.81 -14.01 -23.56
CA LEU A 137 5.20 -13.68 -22.28
C LEU A 137 3.69 -13.90 -22.36
N GLU A 138 3.18 -14.85 -21.60
CA GLU A 138 1.74 -15.05 -21.42
C GLU A 138 1.28 -14.67 -20.02
N PHE A 139 0.07 -14.12 -19.92
CA PHE A 139 -0.55 -13.85 -18.64
C PHE A 139 -1.03 -15.15 -18.02
N SER A 140 -0.37 -15.62 -16.96
CA SER A 140 -0.69 -16.91 -16.35
C SER A 140 -1.72 -16.80 -15.21
N ASN A 141 -1.77 -15.67 -14.52
CA ASN A 141 -2.55 -15.53 -13.29
C ASN A 141 -3.93 -14.89 -13.53
N HIS A 142 -4.76 -15.57 -14.34
CA HIS A 142 -6.07 -15.10 -14.78
C HIS A 142 -6.99 -14.58 -13.66
N ARG A 143 -6.87 -15.11 -12.43
CA ARG A 143 -7.63 -14.60 -11.27
C ARG A 143 -7.40 -13.11 -10.99
N ASN A 144 -6.25 -12.56 -11.37
CA ASN A 144 -5.92 -11.14 -11.17
C ASN A 144 -6.60 -10.24 -12.21
N GLN A 145 -7.26 -10.80 -13.23
CA GLN A 145 -8.12 -10.05 -14.15
C GLN A 145 -9.49 -9.76 -13.54
N GLU A 146 -9.89 -10.53 -12.53
CA GLU A 146 -11.17 -10.32 -11.86
C GLU A 146 -11.15 -9.00 -11.11
N ARG A 147 -12.17 -8.17 -11.37
CA ARG A 147 -12.30 -6.87 -10.71
C ARG A 147 -12.57 -7.08 -9.22
N VAL A 148 -11.81 -6.40 -8.37
CA VAL A 148 -12.07 -6.41 -6.93
C VAL A 148 -13.46 -5.81 -6.63
N PRO A 149 -14.28 -6.46 -5.79
CA PRO A 149 -15.63 -5.99 -5.51
C PRO A 149 -15.65 -4.67 -4.74
N PHE A 150 -14.74 -4.54 -3.76
CA PHE A 150 -14.64 -3.38 -2.89
C PHE A 150 -13.25 -2.77 -2.97
N ILE A 151 -13.19 -1.44 -2.98
CA ILE A 151 -11.96 -0.66 -2.88
C ILE A 151 -12.22 0.55 -1.99
N VAL A 152 -11.22 0.93 -1.20
CA VAL A 152 -11.27 2.11 -0.31
C VAL A 152 -10.30 3.15 -0.84
N TYR A 153 -10.75 4.39 -0.98
CA TYR A 153 -9.88 5.55 -1.23
C TYR A 153 -9.87 6.41 0.02
N ALA A 154 -8.70 6.79 0.52
CA ALA A 154 -8.58 7.53 1.77
C ALA A 154 -7.52 8.63 1.69
N ASP A 155 -7.72 9.67 2.48
CA ASP A 155 -6.80 10.78 2.68
C ASP A 155 -6.87 11.25 4.13
N LEU A 156 -5.79 11.83 4.65
CA LEU A 156 -5.74 12.38 6.01
C LEU A 156 -5.20 13.82 6.02
N LYS A 157 -5.47 14.52 7.12
CA LYS A 157 -4.93 15.84 7.41
C LYS A 157 -4.36 15.88 8.82
N CYS A 158 -3.25 16.60 8.96
CA CYS A 158 -2.56 16.78 10.22
C CYS A 158 -2.55 18.25 10.64
N VAL A 159 -2.62 18.49 11.94
CA VAL A 159 -2.23 19.76 12.55
C VAL A 159 -0.71 19.76 12.74
N LEU A 160 -0.09 20.94 12.67
CA LEU A 160 1.35 21.09 12.86
C LEU A 160 1.62 21.68 14.24
N ARG A 161 1.61 20.82 15.26
CA ARG A 161 1.89 21.24 16.64
C ARG A 161 3.35 21.69 16.73
N LYS A 162 3.59 22.92 17.16
CA LYS A 162 4.95 23.42 17.37
C LYS A 162 5.57 22.73 18.57
N THR A 163 6.82 22.32 18.44
CA THR A 163 7.60 21.76 19.55
C THR A 163 8.45 22.89 20.14
N GLU A 164 8.46 23.03 21.46
CA GLU A 164 9.44 23.90 22.11
C GLU A 164 10.81 23.20 22.15
N PRO A 165 11.92 23.93 21.98
CA PRO A 165 13.23 23.34 22.14
C PRO A 165 13.39 22.90 23.60
N ASP A 166 13.63 21.60 23.82
CA ASP A 166 14.15 21.13 25.09
C ASP A 166 15.44 21.91 25.37
N LYS A 167 15.49 22.60 26.51
CA LYS A 167 16.73 23.29 26.92
C LYS A 167 17.85 22.25 26.97
N VAL A 168 19.01 22.63 26.42
CA VAL A 168 20.30 21.92 26.41
C VAL A 168 20.55 21.05 25.17
N ASP A 169 20.93 21.68 24.05
CA ASP A 169 22.29 21.62 23.47
C ASP A 169 22.27 22.28 22.08
N VAL A 170 23.12 23.29 21.84
CA VAL A 170 23.08 24.16 20.63
C VAL A 170 23.54 23.40 19.36
N SER A 171 23.93 22.13 19.51
CA SER A 171 24.53 21.31 18.46
C SER A 171 23.61 20.24 17.86
N THR A 172 22.41 20.02 18.40
CA THR A 172 21.48 18.98 17.88
C THR A 172 20.30 19.59 17.12
N SER A 173 20.01 19.06 15.93
CA SER A 173 18.81 19.42 15.17
C SER A 173 17.57 18.96 15.94
N TYR A 174 16.66 19.87 16.30
CA TYR A 174 15.40 19.53 16.97
C TYR A 174 14.22 19.54 15.99
N ALA A 175 13.22 18.69 16.24
CA ALA A 175 12.01 18.66 15.44
C ALA A 175 11.12 19.85 15.80
N TYR A 176 11.15 20.90 14.97
CA TYR A 176 10.39 22.15 15.23
C TYR A 176 8.86 22.00 15.20
N GLN A 177 8.36 20.95 14.52
CA GLN A 177 6.94 20.64 14.39
C GLN A 177 6.68 19.14 14.50
N ARG A 178 5.59 18.80 15.18
CA ARG A 178 5.01 17.47 15.26
C ARG A 178 3.69 17.45 14.49
N HIS A 179 3.61 16.56 13.52
CA HIS A 179 2.42 16.35 12.73
C HIS A 179 1.48 15.42 13.49
N GLU A 180 0.24 15.83 13.72
CA GLU A 180 -0.76 15.02 14.41
C GLU A 180 -2.01 14.93 13.54
N ALA A 181 -2.36 13.71 13.14
CA ALA A 181 -3.55 13.48 12.34
C ALA A 181 -4.80 13.84 13.16
N PHE A 182 -5.64 14.71 12.62
CA PHE A 182 -6.88 15.16 13.26
C PHE A 182 -8.11 14.88 12.42
N ASN A 183 -7.90 14.50 11.16
CA ASN A 183 -8.98 14.26 10.22
C ASN A 183 -8.57 13.17 9.24
N ILE A 184 -9.45 12.19 9.07
CA ILE A 184 -9.34 11.18 8.03
C ILE A 184 -10.71 11.01 7.41
N GLY A 185 -10.74 10.71 6.13
CA GLY A 185 -11.94 10.21 5.53
C GLY A 185 -11.64 9.43 4.29
N TYR A 186 -12.63 8.64 3.95
CA TYR A 186 -12.48 7.60 2.97
C TYR A 186 -13.80 7.37 2.25
N TYR A 187 -13.68 6.88 1.03
CA TYR A 187 -14.78 6.42 0.23
C TYR A 187 -14.61 4.94 -0.06
N VAL A 188 -15.61 4.15 0.33
CA VAL A 188 -15.74 2.76 -0.09
C VAL A 188 -16.48 2.77 -1.41
N HIS A 189 -15.88 2.21 -2.45
CA HIS A 189 -16.52 1.97 -3.73
C HIS A 189 -16.82 0.49 -3.91
N CYS A 190 -18.07 0.17 -4.18
CA CYS A 190 -18.52 -1.16 -4.60
C CYS A 190 -18.73 -1.17 -6.12
N SER A 191 -18.09 -2.13 -6.81
CA SER A 191 -18.06 -2.16 -8.28
C SER A 191 -19.33 -2.69 -8.95
N TYR A 192 -20.23 -3.32 -8.19
CA TYR A 192 -21.43 -3.97 -8.72
C TYR A 192 -22.74 -3.44 -8.11
N ASP A 193 -22.70 -2.82 -6.94
CA ASP A 193 -23.86 -2.23 -6.27
C ASP A 193 -23.48 -0.90 -5.61
N ASN A 194 -23.92 0.21 -6.20
CA ASN A 194 -23.58 1.54 -5.70
C ASN A 194 -24.21 1.87 -4.34
N SER A 195 -25.26 1.15 -3.91
CA SER A 195 -25.86 1.35 -2.59
C SER A 195 -24.93 0.92 -1.44
N LEU A 196 -23.94 0.07 -1.74
CA LEU A 196 -22.88 -0.35 -0.82
C LEU A 196 -21.68 0.60 -0.83
N SER A 197 -21.66 1.57 -1.75
CA SER A 197 -20.65 2.63 -1.75
C SER A 197 -21.02 3.70 -0.72
N SER A 198 -20.04 4.23 0.00
CA SER A 198 -20.29 5.30 0.97
C SER A 198 -19.03 6.11 1.27
N TYR A 199 -19.23 7.42 1.47
CA TYR A 199 -18.21 8.31 2.02
C TYR A 199 -18.38 8.44 3.54
N GLN A 200 -17.28 8.36 4.28
CA GLN A 200 -17.26 8.63 5.72
C GLN A 200 -16.01 9.42 6.09
N PHE A 201 -16.11 10.19 7.17
CA PHE A 201 -14.98 10.93 7.71
C PHE A 201 -15.10 11.05 9.23
N ARG A 202 -13.97 11.25 9.89
CA ARG A 202 -13.87 11.53 11.32
C ARG A 202 -12.86 12.64 11.52
N ARG A 203 -13.29 13.66 12.25
CA ARG A 203 -12.47 14.79 12.65
C ARG A 203 -12.35 14.82 14.16
N ASP A 204 -11.29 14.20 14.66
CA ASP A 204 -10.92 14.19 16.07
C ASP A 204 -9.52 13.61 16.20
N ASN A 205 -8.95 13.68 17.40
CA ASN A 205 -7.67 13.05 17.74
C ASN A 205 -7.75 11.51 17.69
N ASP A 206 -8.96 10.93 17.79
CA ASP A 206 -9.21 9.49 17.66
C ASP A 206 -9.39 9.01 16.21
N CYS A 207 -9.19 9.88 15.22
CA CYS A 207 -9.55 9.61 13.82
C CYS A 207 -8.88 8.35 13.25
N ILE A 208 -7.63 8.07 13.60
CA ILE A 208 -6.89 6.90 13.12
C ILE A 208 -7.43 5.60 13.74
N THR A 209 -7.68 5.59 15.05
CA THR A 209 -8.31 4.46 15.75
C THR A 209 -9.72 4.21 15.22
N TRP A 210 -10.50 5.27 14.99
CA TRP A 210 -11.81 5.15 14.36
C TRP A 210 -11.71 4.54 12.96
N PHE A 211 -10.77 5.00 12.13
CA PHE A 211 -10.57 4.47 10.78
C PHE A 211 -10.18 2.99 10.79
N ALA A 212 -9.30 2.59 11.71
CA ALA A 212 -8.95 1.19 11.90
C ALA A 212 -10.17 0.30 12.23
N ARG A 213 -11.06 0.77 13.11
CA ARG A 213 -12.32 0.09 13.42
C ARG A 213 -13.23 0.01 12.20
N GLN A 214 -13.38 1.11 11.44
CA GLN A 214 -14.20 1.12 10.23
C GLN A 214 -13.71 0.14 9.17
N LEU A 215 -12.39 0.01 8.98
CA LEU A 215 -11.82 -0.98 8.08
C LEU A 215 -12.04 -2.42 8.55
N ASN A 216 -11.98 -2.66 9.87
CA ASN A 216 -12.31 -3.95 10.44
C ASN A 216 -13.79 -4.31 10.22
N ASP A 217 -14.71 -3.38 10.45
CA ASP A 217 -16.14 -3.59 10.22
C ASP A 217 -16.44 -3.83 8.73
N LEU A 218 -15.77 -3.08 7.84
CA LEU A 218 -15.83 -3.32 6.40
C LEU A 218 -15.37 -4.73 6.05
N ALA A 219 -14.28 -5.22 6.65
CA ALA A 219 -13.79 -6.57 6.39
C ALA A 219 -14.80 -7.65 6.78
N HIS A 220 -15.51 -7.49 7.90
CA HIS A 220 -16.58 -8.42 8.28
C HIS A 220 -17.76 -8.38 7.31
N ARG A 221 -18.23 -7.18 6.94
CA ARG A 221 -19.30 -7.04 5.93
C ARG A 221 -18.93 -7.71 4.60
N VAL A 222 -17.70 -7.52 4.13
CA VAL A 222 -17.22 -8.13 2.89
C VAL A 222 -17.10 -9.66 3.02
N LYS A 223 -16.70 -10.17 4.18
CA LYS A 223 -16.67 -11.61 4.46
C LYS A 223 -18.05 -12.25 4.40
N ASP A 224 -19.10 -11.54 4.78
CA ASP A 224 -20.48 -12.05 4.69
C ASP A 224 -21.01 -12.03 3.24
N ILE A 225 -20.59 -11.04 2.45
CA ILE A 225 -21.05 -10.84 1.07
C ILE A 225 -20.37 -11.79 0.07
N ILE A 226 -19.04 -11.91 0.10
CA ILE A 226 -18.28 -12.63 -0.94
C ILE A 226 -18.64 -14.13 -1.05
N PRO A 227 -18.87 -14.87 0.05
CA PRO A 227 -19.24 -16.29 0.00
C PRO A 227 -20.69 -16.54 -0.46
N ALA A 228 -21.56 -15.52 -0.46
CA ALA A 228 -22.94 -15.65 -0.90
C ALA A 228 -22.97 -15.86 -2.42
N ASN A 229 -22.90 -17.13 -2.85
CA ASN A 229 -22.86 -17.50 -4.26
C ASN A 229 -24.23 -17.30 -4.91
N VAL A 230 -24.45 -16.12 -5.50
CA VAL A 230 -25.68 -15.79 -6.23
C VAL A 230 -25.80 -16.72 -7.44
N PRO A 231 -26.89 -17.50 -7.55
CA PRO A 231 -27.07 -18.39 -8.69
C PRO A 231 -27.03 -17.64 -10.02
N MET A 232 -26.49 -18.29 -11.04
CA MET A 232 -26.44 -17.73 -12.38
C MET A 232 -27.85 -17.37 -12.89
N GLU A 233 -27.98 -16.17 -13.43
CA GLU A 233 -29.18 -15.72 -14.13
C GLU A 233 -29.47 -16.62 -15.34
N THR A 234 -30.74 -16.73 -15.72
CA THR A 234 -31.11 -17.51 -16.90
C THR A 234 -30.56 -16.83 -18.15
N LEU A 235 -29.75 -17.55 -18.94
CA LEU A 235 -29.16 -17.01 -20.17
C LEU A 235 -30.25 -16.62 -21.18
N SER A 236 -30.10 -15.44 -21.77
CA SER A 236 -30.91 -15.01 -22.91
C SER A 236 -30.69 -15.90 -24.13
N LYS A 237 -31.63 -15.92 -25.08
CA LYS A 237 -31.50 -16.70 -26.33
C LYS A 237 -30.20 -16.37 -27.07
N GLN A 238 -29.82 -15.09 -27.12
CA GLN A 238 -28.58 -14.64 -27.75
C GLN A 238 -27.34 -15.16 -27.00
N GLN A 239 -27.32 -15.11 -25.67
CA GLN A 239 -26.21 -15.63 -24.86
C GLN A 239 -26.07 -17.15 -25.00
N GLN A 240 -27.18 -17.89 -25.09
CA GLN A 240 -27.14 -19.33 -25.32
C GLN A 240 -26.52 -19.67 -26.67
N VAL A 241 -26.88 -18.95 -27.73
CA VAL A 241 -26.27 -19.12 -29.06
C VAL A 241 -24.78 -18.80 -29.00
N ALA A 242 -24.41 -17.65 -28.44
CA ALA A 242 -23.00 -17.24 -28.32
C ALA A 242 -22.17 -18.26 -27.53
N TYR A 243 -22.70 -18.82 -26.44
CA TYR A 243 -22.05 -19.87 -25.67
C TYR A 243 -21.82 -21.16 -26.49
N ARG A 244 -22.83 -21.59 -27.27
CA ARG A 244 -22.74 -22.82 -28.09
C ARG A 244 -21.75 -22.66 -29.24
N THR A 245 -21.69 -21.49 -29.86
CA THR A 245 -20.81 -21.22 -31.01
C THR A 245 -19.40 -20.75 -30.61
N ALA A 246 -19.17 -20.46 -29.32
CA ALA A 246 -17.88 -19.98 -28.86
C ALA A 246 -16.75 -21.00 -29.07
N THR A 247 -15.67 -20.54 -29.69
CA THR A 247 -14.47 -21.34 -29.94
C THR A 247 -13.37 -21.09 -28.91
N ARG A 248 -13.48 -20.02 -28.11
CA ARG A 248 -12.44 -19.58 -27.17
C ARG A 248 -13.00 -19.38 -25.75
N CYS A 249 -12.19 -19.73 -24.76
CA CYS A 249 -12.42 -19.41 -23.36
C CYS A 249 -12.24 -17.90 -23.13
N HIS A 250 -13.21 -17.24 -22.49
CA HIS A 250 -13.14 -15.80 -22.22
C HIS A 250 -12.11 -15.43 -21.12
N ILE A 251 -11.72 -16.38 -20.26
CA ILE A 251 -10.78 -16.16 -19.14
C ILE A 251 -9.33 -16.22 -19.62
N CYS A 252 -8.93 -17.35 -20.23
CA CYS A 252 -7.56 -17.54 -20.68
C CYS A 252 -7.34 -17.14 -22.15
N GLY A 253 -8.41 -16.88 -22.88
CA GLY A 253 -8.36 -16.55 -24.30
C GLY A 253 -8.00 -17.73 -25.20
N LYS A 254 -7.70 -18.94 -24.69
CA LYS A 254 -7.29 -20.11 -25.50
C LYS A 254 -8.50 -20.78 -26.17
N LEU A 255 -8.26 -21.50 -27.27
CA LEU A 255 -9.29 -22.30 -27.97
C LEU A 255 -9.75 -23.46 -27.08
N PHE A 256 -11.02 -23.87 -27.23
CA PHE A 256 -11.52 -25.11 -26.66
C PHE A 256 -11.06 -26.30 -27.50
N ALA A 257 -10.36 -27.25 -26.90
CA ALA A 257 -10.06 -28.54 -27.50
C ALA A 257 -11.32 -29.42 -27.58
N PRO A 258 -11.36 -30.46 -28.44
CA PRO A 258 -12.53 -31.34 -28.58
C PRO A 258 -12.96 -32.04 -27.28
N ASP A 259 -12.02 -32.28 -26.36
CA ASP A 259 -12.20 -32.91 -25.05
C ASP A 259 -12.43 -31.91 -23.91
N ASP A 260 -12.32 -30.60 -24.18
CA ASP A 260 -12.53 -29.59 -23.15
C ASP A 260 -13.99 -29.50 -22.70
N THR A 261 -14.20 -29.59 -21.39
CA THR A 261 -15.51 -29.31 -20.78
C THR A 261 -15.74 -27.81 -20.72
N ARG A 262 -16.62 -27.32 -21.60
CA ARG A 262 -17.04 -25.92 -21.64
C ARG A 262 -18.07 -25.63 -20.55
N VAL A 263 -17.75 -24.72 -19.65
CA VAL A 263 -18.66 -24.28 -18.57
C VAL A 263 -19.11 -22.85 -18.75
N ARG A 264 -20.20 -22.47 -18.05
CA ARG A 264 -20.76 -21.12 -18.06
C ARG A 264 -20.25 -20.38 -16.83
N ASP A 265 -19.32 -19.47 -17.05
CA ASP A 265 -18.83 -18.60 -15.99
C ASP A 265 -19.82 -17.45 -15.76
N HIS A 266 -19.98 -17.09 -14.49
CA HIS A 266 -20.86 -16.02 -14.06
C HIS A 266 -20.30 -15.32 -12.83
N CYS A 267 -20.77 -14.09 -12.62
CA CYS A 267 -20.40 -13.33 -11.43
C CYS A 267 -21.17 -13.84 -10.22
N HIS A 268 -20.48 -14.41 -9.23
CA HIS A 268 -21.11 -14.90 -8.00
C HIS A 268 -21.75 -13.81 -7.12
N LEU A 269 -21.49 -12.52 -7.41
CA LEU A 269 -22.08 -11.39 -6.69
C LEU A 269 -23.36 -10.87 -7.33
N THR A 270 -23.53 -11.05 -8.64
CA THR A 270 -24.67 -10.50 -9.40
C THR A 270 -25.49 -11.56 -10.14
N GLY A 271 -25.01 -12.80 -10.21
CA GLY A 271 -25.59 -13.86 -11.04
C GLY A 271 -25.34 -13.71 -12.54
N ARG A 272 -24.84 -12.56 -13.01
CA ARG A 272 -24.72 -12.26 -14.45
C ARG A 272 -23.71 -13.15 -15.15
N TYR A 273 -24.15 -13.72 -16.28
CA TYR A 273 -23.31 -14.50 -17.18
C TYR A 273 -22.15 -13.67 -17.76
N ARG A 274 -20.93 -14.20 -17.70
CA ARG A 274 -19.71 -13.55 -18.20
C ARG A 274 -19.26 -14.11 -19.54
N GLY A 275 -19.25 -15.44 -19.64
CA GLY A 275 -18.81 -16.08 -20.87
C GLY A 275 -18.56 -17.58 -20.75
N PRO A 276 -18.22 -18.22 -21.88
CA PRO A 276 -17.78 -19.60 -21.92
C PRO A 276 -16.37 -19.71 -21.34
N ALA A 277 -16.12 -20.67 -20.48
CA ALA A 277 -14.82 -20.91 -19.89
C ALA A 277 -14.44 -22.39 -19.90
N HIS A 278 -13.14 -22.69 -19.83
CA HIS A 278 -12.70 -24.03 -19.44
C HIS A 278 -13.13 -24.29 -18.01
N SER A 279 -13.51 -25.53 -17.68
CA SER A 279 -13.85 -25.93 -16.32
C SER A 279 -12.76 -25.52 -15.30
N ASN A 280 -11.50 -25.79 -15.61
CA ASN A 280 -10.38 -25.42 -14.73
C ASN A 280 -10.17 -23.90 -14.63
N CYS A 281 -10.35 -23.15 -15.73
CA CYS A 281 -10.27 -21.68 -15.67
C CYS A 281 -11.35 -21.11 -14.76
N ASN A 282 -12.58 -21.58 -14.90
CA ASN A 282 -13.73 -21.17 -14.08
C ASN A 282 -13.51 -21.46 -12.60
N LEU A 283 -13.05 -22.68 -12.26
CA LEU A 283 -12.77 -23.05 -10.86
C LEU A 283 -11.69 -22.17 -10.20
N ASN A 284 -10.73 -21.67 -10.98
CA ASN A 284 -9.66 -20.80 -10.48
C ASN A 284 -10.00 -19.30 -10.52
N TYR A 285 -11.07 -18.92 -11.22
CA TYR A 285 -11.52 -17.53 -11.36
C TYR A 285 -12.43 -17.14 -10.18
N LYS A 286 -11.82 -17.08 -9.00
CA LYS A 286 -12.53 -16.81 -7.74
C LYS A 286 -12.42 -15.34 -7.34
N ASN A 287 -13.46 -14.84 -6.68
CA ASN A 287 -13.43 -13.52 -6.05
C ASN A 287 -12.30 -13.42 -5.02
N SER A 288 -11.60 -12.30 -5.06
CA SER A 288 -10.52 -12.00 -4.14
C SER A 288 -11.06 -11.49 -2.81
N LEU A 289 -10.56 -12.04 -1.69
CA LEU A 289 -10.78 -11.50 -0.34
C LEU A 289 -9.86 -10.32 -0.01
N TYR A 290 -9.17 -9.75 -1.02
CA TYR A 290 -8.36 -8.55 -0.87
C TYR A 290 -9.19 -7.30 -1.12
N ILE A 291 -9.18 -6.38 -0.16
CA ILE A 291 -9.72 -5.03 -0.29
C ILE A 291 -8.55 -4.07 -0.40
N PRO A 292 -8.32 -3.43 -1.55
CA PRO A 292 -7.30 -2.40 -1.66
C PRO A 292 -7.73 -1.14 -0.89
N VAL A 293 -6.81 -0.59 -0.11
CA VAL A 293 -6.95 0.70 0.57
C VAL A 293 -5.93 1.65 -0.05
N VAL A 294 -6.43 2.61 -0.81
CA VAL A 294 -5.63 3.47 -1.67
C VAL A 294 -5.47 4.83 -1.02
N PHE A 295 -4.22 5.24 -0.86
CA PHE A 295 -3.84 6.62 -0.57
C PHE A 295 -2.97 7.12 -1.73
N HIS A 296 -2.94 8.42 -1.95
CA HIS A 296 -2.05 9.02 -2.94
C HIS A 296 -0.83 9.60 -2.25
N ASN A 297 0.35 9.03 -2.55
CA ASN A 297 1.61 9.27 -1.83
C ASN A 297 1.65 8.67 -0.41
N LEU A 298 0.99 7.51 -0.23
CA LEU A 298 0.94 6.74 1.03
C LEU A 298 2.32 6.61 1.69
N SER A 299 3.30 6.11 0.93
CA SER A 299 4.63 5.77 1.42
C SER A 299 5.45 6.99 1.83
N GLY A 300 5.03 8.19 1.40
CA GLY A 300 5.74 9.43 1.66
C GLY A 300 5.25 10.15 2.91
N TYR A 301 4.04 9.86 3.39
CA TYR A 301 3.43 10.63 4.46
C TYR A 301 2.41 9.83 5.29
N ASP A 302 1.29 9.41 4.70
CA ASP A 302 0.14 8.90 5.45
C ASP A 302 0.42 7.57 6.18
N ALA A 303 1.28 6.72 5.59
CA ALA A 303 1.64 5.42 6.16
C ALA A 303 2.16 5.54 7.60
N HIS A 304 2.93 6.59 7.89
CA HIS A 304 3.56 6.81 9.19
C HIS A 304 2.54 7.03 10.32
N PHE A 305 1.36 7.57 9.99
CA PHE A 305 0.30 7.82 10.97
C PHE A 305 -0.58 6.59 11.19
N ILE A 306 -0.80 5.78 10.16
CA ILE A 306 -1.80 4.71 10.20
C ILE A 306 -1.22 3.33 10.51
N ILE A 307 0.03 3.04 10.13
CA ILE A 307 0.56 1.66 10.11
C ILE A 307 0.56 1.02 11.51
N LYS A 308 0.95 1.77 12.54
CA LYS A 308 1.01 1.29 13.93
C LYS A 308 -0.39 0.91 14.41
N GLU A 309 -1.34 1.82 14.27
CA GLU A 309 -2.72 1.59 14.70
C GLU A 309 -3.37 0.45 13.92
N ILE A 310 -3.20 0.38 12.59
CA ILE A 310 -3.74 -0.72 11.78
C ILE A 310 -3.13 -2.07 12.16
N ALA A 311 -1.85 -2.09 12.54
CA ALA A 311 -1.18 -3.31 12.98
C ALA A 311 -1.74 -3.82 14.31
N THR A 312 -2.06 -2.93 15.26
CA THR A 312 -2.44 -3.29 16.63
C THR A 312 -3.95 -3.30 16.92
N ALA A 313 -4.77 -2.59 16.13
CA ALA A 313 -6.20 -2.37 16.44
C ALA A 313 -7.05 -3.66 16.47
N TYR A 314 -6.63 -4.71 15.76
CA TYR A 314 -7.31 -6.01 15.73
C TYR A 314 -6.34 -7.13 15.36
N ASN A 315 -6.69 -8.36 15.73
CA ASN A 315 -5.82 -9.53 15.51
C ASN A 315 -5.59 -9.82 14.03
N GLY A 316 -4.35 -10.15 13.70
CA GLY A 316 -3.94 -10.71 12.42
C GLY A 316 -2.61 -10.18 11.92
N ASN A 317 -1.96 -10.97 11.06
CA ASN A 317 -0.62 -10.67 10.59
C ASN A 317 -0.58 -9.39 9.74
N VAL A 318 0.57 -8.74 9.68
CA VAL A 318 0.85 -7.65 8.74
C VAL A 318 1.97 -8.09 7.81
N ASP A 319 1.67 -8.22 6.52
CA ASP A 319 2.69 -8.46 5.51
C ASP A 319 3.22 -7.11 5.02
N LEU A 320 4.54 -6.94 5.00
CA LEU A 320 5.20 -5.68 4.62
C LEU A 320 6.06 -5.85 3.37
N LEU A 321 5.89 -4.93 2.42
CA LEU A 321 6.81 -4.73 1.28
C LEU A 321 7.64 -3.45 1.50
N PRO A 322 8.67 -3.48 2.36
CA PRO A 322 9.49 -2.31 2.68
C PRO A 322 10.45 -1.93 1.53
N ILE A 323 10.69 -0.63 1.38
CA ILE A 323 11.83 -0.05 0.64
C ILE A 323 12.94 0.31 1.63
N THR A 324 12.56 1.03 2.69
CA THR A 324 13.45 1.42 3.80
C THR A 324 12.75 1.13 5.13
N LYS A 325 13.41 1.43 6.25
CA LYS A 325 12.78 1.35 7.59
C LYS A 325 11.56 2.26 7.73
N GLU A 326 11.52 3.34 6.94
CA GLU A 326 10.48 4.37 6.98
C GLU A 326 9.49 4.25 5.81
N LYS A 327 9.93 3.77 4.65
CA LYS A 327 9.11 3.75 3.43
C LYS A 327 8.72 2.33 3.04
N TYR A 328 7.43 2.12 2.83
CA TYR A 328 6.87 0.83 2.41
C TYR A 328 6.18 0.97 1.05
N ILE A 329 6.42 0.05 0.11
CA ILE A 329 5.70 -0.03 -1.17
C ILE A 329 4.21 -0.28 -0.92
N SER A 330 3.93 -1.24 -0.04
CA SER A 330 2.60 -1.67 0.35
C SER A 330 2.70 -2.44 1.67
N PHE A 331 1.63 -2.40 2.45
CA PHE A 331 1.47 -3.28 3.59
C PHE A 331 0.08 -3.90 3.55
N THR A 332 -0.05 -5.13 4.02
CA THR A 332 -1.31 -5.88 4.01
C THR A 332 -1.64 -6.34 5.41
N LYS A 333 -2.78 -5.91 5.95
CA LYS A 333 -3.31 -6.38 7.23
C LYS A 333 -4.27 -7.55 6.98
N HIS A 334 -4.02 -8.67 7.65
CA HIS A 334 -4.94 -9.81 7.68
C HIS A 334 -5.93 -9.60 8.83
N VAL A 335 -7.21 -9.89 8.59
CA VAL A 335 -8.27 -9.72 9.60
C VAL A 335 -8.64 -11.09 10.15
N ASP A 336 -7.99 -11.49 11.24
CA ASP A 336 -8.08 -12.87 11.73
C ASP A 336 -9.48 -13.29 12.19
N SER A 337 -10.27 -12.35 12.68
CA SER A 337 -11.66 -12.59 13.07
C SER A 337 -12.56 -13.00 11.90
N THR A 338 -12.14 -12.77 10.65
CA THR A 338 -12.86 -13.21 9.44
C THR A 338 -12.43 -14.60 8.94
N LYS A 339 -11.58 -15.32 9.69
CA LYS A 339 -11.18 -16.69 9.36
C LYS A 339 -12.34 -17.66 9.57
N ASP A 340 -12.45 -18.63 8.67
CA ASP A 340 -13.35 -19.76 8.84
C ASP A 340 -12.85 -20.64 10.00
N LYS A 341 -13.76 -21.06 10.88
CA LYS A 341 -13.42 -21.78 12.12
C LYS A 341 -12.94 -23.23 11.90
N ASN A 342 -13.02 -23.75 10.68
CA ASN A 342 -13.02 -25.20 10.43
C ASN A 342 -11.82 -25.79 9.66
N GLU A 343 -10.77 -25.05 9.30
CA GLU A 343 -9.70 -25.65 8.47
C GLU A 343 -8.34 -25.86 9.17
N LYS A 344 -7.88 -27.11 9.12
CA LYS A 344 -6.50 -27.58 9.33
C LYS A 344 -5.56 -27.24 8.14
N ASN A 345 -5.98 -26.40 7.19
CA ASN A 345 -5.21 -26.07 5.97
C ASN A 345 -4.59 -24.66 6.02
N PHE A 346 -3.35 -24.58 5.53
CA PHE A 346 -2.41 -23.47 5.68
C PHE A 346 -2.74 -22.18 4.87
N GLN A 347 -3.89 -22.09 4.21
CA GLN A 347 -4.29 -20.88 3.49
C GLN A 347 -5.51 -20.24 4.15
N LYS A 348 -5.26 -19.53 5.27
CA LYS A 348 -6.24 -18.77 6.05
C LYS A 348 -7.09 -17.88 5.11
N ASN A 349 -8.33 -18.32 4.86
CA ASN A 349 -9.31 -17.66 3.98
C ASN A 349 -9.97 -16.46 4.69
N CYS A 350 -9.13 -15.54 5.16
CA CYS A 350 -9.51 -14.31 5.82
C CYS A 350 -9.44 -13.12 4.84
N VAL A 351 -10.21 -12.10 5.16
CA VAL A 351 -10.17 -10.82 4.46
C VAL A 351 -8.83 -10.12 4.72
N LYS A 352 -8.29 -9.53 3.65
CA LYS A 352 -6.98 -8.87 3.66
C LYS A 352 -7.13 -7.43 3.17
N LEU A 353 -6.75 -6.49 4.01
CA LEU A 353 -6.73 -5.06 3.69
C LEU A 353 -5.34 -4.71 3.15
N ARG A 354 -5.23 -4.44 1.86
CA ARG A 354 -3.94 -4.13 1.21
C ARG A 354 -3.82 -2.64 0.95
N PHE A 355 -2.93 -1.98 1.67
CA PHE A 355 -2.66 -0.57 1.52
C PHE A 355 -1.72 -0.33 0.36
N ILE A 356 -2.11 0.52 -0.58
CA ILE A 356 -1.34 0.83 -1.79
C ILE A 356 -1.18 2.33 -2.00
N ASP A 357 -0.03 2.69 -2.55
CA ASP A 357 0.30 4.05 -2.96
C ASP A 357 -0.03 4.25 -4.44
N SER A 358 -1.08 5.03 -4.73
CA SER A 358 -1.46 5.33 -6.10
C SER A 358 -0.44 6.17 -6.86
N PHE A 359 0.40 6.97 -6.17
CA PHE A 359 1.42 7.79 -6.81
C PHE A 359 2.49 6.94 -7.53
N LYS A 360 2.63 5.66 -7.17
CA LYS A 360 3.56 4.72 -7.83
C LYS A 360 3.15 4.34 -9.25
N PHE A 361 1.87 4.46 -9.59
CA PHE A 361 1.35 4.16 -10.93
C PHE A 361 0.58 5.34 -11.55
N LEU A 362 0.32 6.41 -10.78
CA LEU A 362 -0.18 7.70 -11.22
C LEU A 362 0.76 8.80 -10.71
N SER A 363 1.94 8.92 -11.34
CA SER A 363 3.07 9.75 -10.89
C SER A 363 2.90 11.25 -11.17
N ALA A 364 1.72 11.79 -10.85
CA ALA A 364 1.42 13.21 -10.95
C ALA A 364 0.58 13.63 -9.73
N SER A 365 0.59 14.92 -9.39
CA SER A 365 -0.28 15.44 -8.34
C SER A 365 -1.74 15.21 -8.71
N LEU A 366 -2.58 15.07 -7.69
CA LEU A 366 -4.02 14.87 -7.85
C LEU A 366 -4.68 16.02 -8.62
N ASP A 367 -4.25 17.26 -8.37
CA ASP A 367 -4.64 18.44 -9.14
C ASP A 367 -4.32 18.28 -10.64
N LYS A 368 -3.13 17.75 -10.97
CA LYS A 368 -2.75 17.48 -12.36
C LYS A 368 -3.57 16.33 -12.95
N LEU A 369 -3.83 15.27 -12.18
CA LEU A 369 -4.65 14.15 -12.61
C LEU A 369 -6.08 14.60 -12.92
N LEU A 370 -6.69 15.39 -12.03
CA LEU A 370 -8.01 15.97 -12.21
C LEU A 370 -8.10 16.90 -13.43
N SER A 371 -7.01 17.59 -13.78
CA SER A 371 -6.97 18.45 -14.97
C SER A 371 -7.19 17.72 -16.30
N TYR A 372 -7.04 16.40 -16.32
CA TYR A 372 -7.31 15.56 -17.50
C TYR A 372 -8.76 15.08 -17.61
N PHE A 373 -9.58 15.32 -16.58
CA PHE A 373 -10.98 14.88 -16.56
C PHE A 373 -11.93 16.03 -16.86
N ASP A 374 -12.93 15.74 -17.69
CA ASP A 374 -14.09 16.61 -17.83
C ASP A 374 -14.90 16.61 -16.52
N LYS A 375 -15.45 17.78 -16.15
CA LYS A 375 -16.18 17.96 -14.89
C LYS A 375 -17.40 17.04 -14.75
N ASP A 376 -18.01 16.60 -15.85
CA ASP A 376 -19.13 15.63 -15.86
C ASP A 376 -18.71 14.23 -15.39
N LYS A 377 -17.42 13.90 -15.40
CA LYS A 377 -16.88 12.61 -14.97
C LYS A 377 -16.75 12.49 -13.45
N LEU A 378 -16.83 13.59 -12.70
CA LEU A 378 -16.77 13.62 -11.23
C LEU A 378 -18.09 13.19 -10.58
N LYS A 379 -18.65 12.08 -11.05
CA LYS A 379 -19.97 11.57 -10.67
C LYS A 379 -20.08 11.26 -9.18
N ILE A 380 -19.01 10.70 -8.60
CA ILE A 380 -18.96 10.37 -7.16
C ILE A 380 -19.03 11.63 -6.31
N VAL A 381 -18.21 12.64 -6.62
CA VAL A 381 -18.23 13.92 -5.90
C VAL A 381 -19.61 14.57 -5.98
N ARG A 382 -20.23 14.56 -7.17
CA ARG A 382 -21.58 15.09 -7.37
C ARG A 382 -22.65 14.30 -6.61
N SER A 383 -22.56 12.98 -6.54
CA SER A 383 -23.54 12.14 -5.82
C SER A 383 -23.44 12.28 -4.31
N GLU A 384 -22.23 12.47 -3.77
CA GLU A 384 -22.05 12.69 -2.32
C GLU A 384 -22.45 14.12 -1.90
N PHE A 385 -22.31 15.09 -2.81
CA PHE A 385 -22.57 16.51 -2.54
C PHE A 385 -23.71 17.09 -3.40
N LEU A 386 -24.83 16.36 -3.50
CA LEU A 386 -26.02 16.77 -4.26
C LEU A 386 -26.59 18.14 -3.86
N THR A 387 -26.29 18.60 -2.64
CA THR A 387 -26.76 19.89 -2.11
C THR A 387 -25.92 21.08 -2.59
N LEU A 388 -24.75 20.85 -3.17
CA LEU A 388 -23.86 21.89 -3.66
C LEU A 388 -24.21 22.28 -5.10
N SER A 389 -24.15 23.58 -5.38
CA SER A 389 -24.23 24.10 -6.75
C SER A 389 -22.99 23.75 -7.58
N ASP A 390 -23.08 23.84 -8.91
CA ASP A 390 -21.93 23.59 -9.80
C ASP A 390 -20.73 24.50 -9.51
N GLU A 391 -20.98 25.76 -9.11
CA GLU A 391 -19.94 26.69 -8.68
C GLU A 391 -19.23 26.23 -7.40
N GLU A 392 -19.99 25.68 -6.44
CA GLU A 392 -19.45 25.15 -5.19
C GLU A 392 -18.65 23.87 -5.43
N ILE A 393 -19.13 22.97 -6.30
CA ILE A 393 -18.40 21.78 -6.75
C ILE A 393 -17.09 22.19 -7.44
N GLU A 394 -17.13 23.19 -8.32
CA GLU A 394 -15.92 23.69 -8.98
C GLU A 394 -14.89 24.18 -7.97
N LEU A 395 -15.31 24.93 -6.95
CA LEU A 395 -14.40 25.36 -5.89
C LEU A 395 -13.84 24.19 -5.08
N LEU A 396 -14.63 23.13 -4.89
CA LEU A 396 -14.26 21.94 -4.14
C LEU A 396 -13.21 21.07 -4.83
N THR A 397 -13.27 21.03 -6.16
CA THR A 397 -12.38 20.23 -7.01
C THR A 397 -11.02 20.88 -7.27
N ARG A 398 -10.83 22.15 -6.85
CA ARG A 398 -9.55 22.87 -6.97
C ARG A 398 -8.61 22.48 -5.84
N LYS A 399 -7.30 22.54 -6.10
CA LYS A 399 -6.29 22.47 -5.05
C LYS A 399 -6.50 23.56 -4.01
N GLY A 400 -6.94 23.17 -2.82
CA GLY A 400 -7.12 24.06 -1.68
C GLY A 400 -5.79 24.52 -1.08
N VAL A 401 -5.78 25.73 -0.52
CA VAL A 401 -4.69 26.21 0.34
C VAL A 401 -5.10 25.95 1.79
N PHE A 402 -4.44 24.99 2.44
CA PHE A 402 -4.64 24.72 3.87
C PHE A 402 -3.56 25.46 4.68
N PRO A 403 -3.94 26.34 5.64
CA PRO A 403 -2.99 27.20 6.34
C PRO A 403 -2.27 26.44 7.46
N TYR A 404 -1.37 25.54 7.09
CA TYR A 404 -0.64 24.67 8.00
C TYR A 404 0.14 25.40 9.10
N GLU A 405 0.68 26.59 8.82
CA GLU A 405 1.39 27.41 9.83
C GLU A 405 0.47 27.94 10.94
N TYR A 406 -0.81 28.17 10.60
CA TYR A 406 -1.79 28.70 11.55
C TYR A 406 -2.47 27.57 12.33
N ILE A 407 -2.78 26.44 11.67
CA ILE A 407 -3.47 25.28 12.26
C ILE A 407 -2.47 24.38 12.97
N ASP A 408 -2.08 24.79 14.18
CA ASP A 408 -1.21 24.05 15.10
C ASP A 408 -1.97 23.26 16.19
N CYS A 409 -3.29 23.46 16.31
CA CYS A 409 -4.18 22.71 17.19
C CYS A 409 -5.59 22.58 16.58
N THR A 410 -6.39 21.62 17.07
CA THR A 410 -7.71 21.30 16.52
C THR A 410 -8.76 22.37 16.84
N GLU A 411 -8.60 23.10 17.94
CA GLU A 411 -9.52 24.17 18.36
C GLU A 411 -9.53 25.32 17.33
N LYS A 412 -8.40 25.59 16.68
CA LYS A 412 -8.29 26.62 15.63
C LYS A 412 -9.10 26.30 14.37
N LEU A 413 -9.55 25.07 14.18
CA LEU A 413 -10.45 24.72 13.08
C LEU A 413 -11.85 25.33 13.25
N GLN A 414 -12.22 25.70 14.48
CA GLN A 414 -13.47 26.37 14.82
C GLN A 414 -13.36 27.90 14.77
N ASP A 415 -12.16 28.45 14.49
CA ASP A 415 -11.97 29.90 14.48
C ASP A 415 -12.61 30.54 13.25
N THR A 416 -13.77 31.18 13.47
CA THR A 416 -14.53 31.93 12.46
C THR A 416 -13.86 33.25 12.05
N ARG A 417 -12.74 33.65 12.66
CA ARG A 417 -12.00 34.88 12.33
C ARG A 417 -10.96 34.68 11.21
N ILE A 418 -10.56 33.44 10.91
CA ILE A 418 -9.70 33.11 9.75
C ILE A 418 -10.36 33.54 8.43
N TYR A 419 -11.70 33.61 8.43
CA TYR A 419 -12.51 34.00 7.27
C TYR A 419 -12.39 35.50 6.91
N CYS A 420 -11.82 36.32 7.81
CA CYS A 420 -11.61 37.76 7.61
C CYS A 420 -10.17 38.09 7.15
N THR A 421 -9.18 37.26 7.46
CA THR A 421 -7.76 37.53 7.12
C THR A 421 -7.36 37.15 5.70
N ARG A 422 -8.23 36.49 4.94
CA ARG A 422 -8.02 36.26 3.50
C ARG A 422 -8.04 37.56 2.68
N GLU A 423 -8.63 38.65 3.19
CA GLU A 423 -8.48 40.00 2.63
C GLU A 423 -7.09 40.60 2.93
N ARG A 424 -6.50 40.30 4.10
CA ARG A 424 -5.16 40.79 4.48
C ARG A 424 -4.00 39.99 3.86
N LEU A 425 -4.17 38.71 3.58
CA LEU A 425 -3.17 37.90 2.85
C LEU A 425 -3.16 38.20 1.34
N ARG A 426 -4.21 38.86 0.81
CA ARG A 426 -4.36 39.18 -0.62
C ARG A 426 -3.56 40.42 -1.06
N SER A 427 -3.07 41.24 -0.14
CA SER A 427 -2.28 42.45 -0.45
C SER A 427 -0.89 42.15 -1.01
N ARG A 428 -0.47 40.88 -1.09
CA ARG A 428 0.76 40.46 -1.76
C ARG A 428 0.56 39.83 -3.15
N CYS A 429 -0.69 39.66 -3.60
CA CYS A 429 -1.04 39.20 -4.94
C CYS A 429 -2.24 40.00 -5.49
N GLU A 430 -2.04 41.30 -5.69
CA GLU A 430 -2.96 42.12 -6.46
C GLU A 430 -2.84 41.77 -7.95
N ARG A 431 -3.86 41.08 -8.49
CA ARG A 431 -4.43 41.42 -9.83
C ARG A 431 -5.72 40.72 -10.26
N MET A 432 -6.40 39.89 -9.46
CA MET A 432 -7.70 39.33 -9.88
C MET A 432 -8.70 39.27 -8.72
N ALA A 433 -9.35 40.41 -8.45
CA ALA A 433 -10.51 40.50 -7.56
C ALA A 433 -11.69 41.16 -8.28
N ALA A 434 -12.68 40.35 -8.67
CA ALA A 434 -14.09 40.70 -8.65
C ALA A 434 -14.90 39.37 -8.75
N ILE A 435 -16.01 39.24 -8.00
CA ILE A 435 -17.05 38.18 -8.05
C ILE A 435 -17.10 37.13 -6.90
N LEU A 436 -16.08 36.89 -6.06
CA LEU A 436 -16.07 35.68 -5.18
C LEU A 436 -16.45 35.81 -3.69
N HIS A 437 -17.08 36.88 -3.20
CA HIS A 437 -17.12 37.15 -1.75
C HIS A 437 -18.15 36.37 -0.90
N SER A 438 -19.30 35.93 -1.43
CA SER A 438 -20.30 35.16 -0.66
C SER A 438 -20.09 33.65 -0.79
N ASN A 439 -19.88 33.16 -2.02
CA ASN A 439 -19.81 31.72 -2.33
C ASN A 439 -18.52 31.09 -1.78
N ALA A 440 -17.40 31.83 -1.75
CA ALA A 440 -16.16 31.34 -1.17
C ALA A 440 -16.24 31.11 0.35
N ARG A 441 -16.99 31.95 1.11
CA ARG A 441 -17.21 31.72 2.54
C ARG A 441 -18.06 30.47 2.77
N ARG A 442 -19.06 30.20 1.92
CA ARG A 442 -19.93 29.02 2.00
C ARG A 442 -19.20 27.73 1.65
N VAL A 443 -18.37 27.73 0.61
CA VAL A 443 -17.53 26.56 0.25
C VAL A 443 -16.42 26.33 1.28
N GLN A 444 -15.77 27.39 1.76
CA GLN A 444 -14.73 27.25 2.76
C GLN A 444 -15.30 26.83 4.13
N ARG A 445 -16.52 27.28 4.47
CA ARG A 445 -17.34 26.65 5.53
C ARG A 445 -17.73 25.22 5.18
N SER A 446 -18.08 24.83 3.95
CA SER A 446 -18.37 23.42 3.65
C SER A 446 -17.13 22.52 3.73
N VAL A 447 -15.96 23.05 3.41
CA VAL A 447 -14.65 22.36 3.55
C VAL A 447 -14.22 22.29 5.03
N LEU A 448 -14.50 23.33 5.83
CA LEU A 448 -14.12 23.40 7.26
C LEU A 448 -15.23 22.99 8.25
N GLU A 449 -16.51 23.02 7.90
CA GLU A 449 -17.72 22.78 8.72
C GLU A 449 -18.59 21.64 8.16
N ASN A 450 -17.96 20.56 7.66
CA ASN A 450 -18.59 19.31 7.17
C ASN A 450 -18.75 19.24 5.65
N ARG A 451 -17.97 18.35 5.04
CA ARG A 451 -18.38 17.29 4.08
C ARG A 451 -17.26 16.85 3.13
N CYS A 452 -16.16 17.60 3.03
CA CYS A 452 -15.11 17.24 2.06
C CYS A 452 -13.74 17.14 2.72
N LEU A 453 -13.28 15.91 2.94
CA LEU A 453 -11.99 15.64 2.31
C LEU A 453 -12.27 15.68 0.82
N VAL A 454 -11.51 16.52 0.13
CA VAL A 454 -11.18 16.17 -1.24
C VAL A 454 -10.47 14.83 -1.08
N ILE A 455 -11.17 13.74 -1.40
CA ILE A 455 -10.47 12.55 -1.87
C ILE A 455 -9.87 13.03 -3.18
N SER A 456 -8.71 13.67 -3.03
CA SER A 456 -7.92 14.15 -4.13
C SER A 456 -7.38 12.93 -4.86
#